data_AF-A0A8R2B807-F1
#
_entry.id   AF-A0A8R2B807-F1
#
_cell.length_a   1.000
_cell.length_b   1.000
_cell.length_c   1.000
_cell.angle_alpha   90.00
_cell.angle_beta   90.00
_cell.angle_gamma   90.00
#
_symmetry.space_group_name_H-M   'P 1'
#
loop_
_entity.id
_entity.type
_entity.pdbx_description
1 polymer ?
#
loop_
_entity_poly.entity_id
_entity_poly.type
_entity_poly.pdbx_seq_one_letter_code
_entity_poly.pdbx_strand_id
1 'polypeptide(L)'
;MALVATLRKRGRPKKNVDQSAEQAVGQSAEPVLRLSTVLAVEQSAESVVGKSAESDKENSAEPSVAESTAPAFEQSAISTVKDKPAVLAVANMVLNIIPRSKLLANELRKLVIPFKLKYAIELDCIIMHRQYNYASQKLLKFPEKNFLAQVIYTFTNSSYFIDDSQKIYSKIFCVTLMQYFNASVHKHLTYKVEKMYNLQCKAVECFLNRLRYQPHINYIYKQFLRPKYIWCYLYGPMFLLRLIVRLPTILGSTSMLPEYDSNTFVYHIKKLIRFLEDNFDTYFTFNDYIKAEEMV
;
A
#
# COMPACT_ATOMS: atom_id res chain seq x y z
N MET A 1 -82.09 -2.72 -10.96
CA MET A 1 -80.76 -2.12 -11.19
C MET A 1 -80.86 -0.64 -10.86
N ALA A 2 -80.05 -0.14 -9.94
CA ALA A 2 -80.07 1.24 -9.44
C ALA A 2 -78.64 1.64 -9.02
N LEU A 3 -78.24 2.92 -8.93
CA LEU A 3 -78.98 4.18 -9.14
C LEU A 3 -78.06 5.21 -9.82
N VAL A 4 -78.64 6.28 -10.37
CA VAL A 4 -77.92 7.47 -10.88
C VAL A 4 -77.43 8.36 -9.73
N ALA A 5 -76.20 8.86 -9.81
CA ALA A 5 -75.79 10.14 -9.18
C ALA A 5 -74.50 10.70 -9.82
N THR A 6 -74.46 12.02 -10.05
CA THR A 6 -73.28 12.76 -10.54
C THR A 6 -73.04 14.01 -9.67
N LEU A 7 -71.79 14.42 -9.42
CA LEU A 7 -71.25 15.80 -9.64
C LEU A 7 -69.94 16.15 -8.87
N ARG A 8 -69.10 16.95 -9.56
CA ARG A 8 -68.20 18.05 -9.09
C ARG A 8 -67.16 17.88 -7.96
N LYS A 9 -65.88 17.94 -8.40
CA LYS A 9 -64.82 18.94 -8.08
C LYS A 9 -64.54 19.39 -6.62
N ARG A 10 -63.24 19.24 -6.27
CA ARG A 10 -62.36 20.11 -5.43
C ARG A 10 -62.68 20.27 -3.93
N GLY A 11 -61.77 19.78 -3.09
CA GLY A 11 -61.60 20.23 -1.69
C GLY A 11 -60.25 19.76 -1.11
N ARG A 12 -59.52 20.63 -0.41
CA ARG A 12 -58.27 20.31 0.30
C ARG A 12 -58.38 20.85 1.74
N PRO A 13 -58.45 19.98 2.76
CA PRO A 13 -58.39 20.41 4.16
C PRO A 13 -56.99 20.89 4.58
N LYS A 14 -56.88 21.53 5.73
CA LYS A 14 -55.63 22.10 6.28
C LYS A 14 -55.06 21.25 7.42
N LYS A 15 -53.72 21.14 7.39
CA LYS A 15 -52.77 21.33 8.50
C LYS A 15 -53.35 21.57 9.91
N ASN A 16 -53.08 20.63 10.82
CA ASN A 16 -52.47 20.77 12.16
C ASN A 16 -51.44 19.60 12.21
N VAL A 17 -50.19 19.66 12.69
CA VAL A 17 -49.49 20.55 13.63
C VAL A 17 -50.09 20.54 15.03
N ASP A 18 -49.55 19.63 15.84
CA ASP A 18 -49.05 20.00 17.16
C ASP A 18 -47.53 19.79 17.18
N GLN A 19 -46.85 20.48 18.09
CA GLN A 19 -45.39 20.46 18.22
C GLN A 19 -44.99 19.79 19.53
N SER A 20 -43.96 18.93 19.46
CA SER A 20 -42.94 18.93 20.50
C SER A 20 -41.59 18.84 19.80
N ALA A 21 -40.71 19.79 20.10
CA ALA A 21 -39.40 19.90 19.50
C ALA A 21 -38.38 20.03 20.63
N GLU A 22 -37.45 19.08 20.70
CA GLU A 22 -36.25 19.25 21.51
C GLU A 22 -35.05 18.55 20.87
N GLN A 23 -33.86 18.91 21.35
CA GLN A 23 -32.65 18.93 20.55
C GLN A 23 -31.91 17.58 20.50
N ALA A 24 -31.39 17.23 19.32
CA ALA A 24 -30.24 16.32 19.19
C ALA A 24 -29.40 16.69 17.95
N VAL A 25 -28.53 17.70 18.08
CA VAL A 25 -27.46 17.95 17.11
C VAL A 25 -26.21 17.21 17.59
N GLY A 26 -25.80 16.19 16.83
CA GLY A 26 -24.67 15.31 17.12
C GLY A 26 -25.07 13.83 17.17
N GLN A 27 -24.19 12.86 16.90
CA GLN A 27 -22.79 12.96 16.49
C GLN A 27 -22.52 12.18 15.18
N SER A 28 -21.91 12.81 14.18
CA SER A 28 -21.41 12.12 12.97
C SER A 28 -19.89 12.30 12.73
N ALA A 29 -19.19 12.92 13.69
CA ALA A 29 -17.74 13.17 13.64
C ALA A 29 -16.92 12.33 14.64
N GLU A 30 -17.54 11.76 15.67
CA GLU A 30 -16.82 11.11 16.77
C GLU A 30 -15.98 9.87 16.42
N PRO A 31 -16.34 8.95 15.51
CA PRO A 31 -15.47 7.79 15.25
C PRO A 31 -14.12 8.20 14.63
N VAL A 32 -14.10 9.28 13.83
CA VAL A 32 -12.88 9.80 13.20
C VAL A 32 -12.01 10.55 14.22
N LEU A 33 -12.64 11.36 15.10
CA LEU A 33 -11.94 12.09 16.14
C LEU A 33 -11.35 11.16 17.22
N ARG A 34 -12.10 10.15 17.69
CA ARG A 34 -11.60 9.18 18.69
C ARG A 34 -10.47 8.29 18.15
N LEU A 35 -10.47 7.93 16.86
CA LEU A 35 -9.33 7.23 16.25
C LEU A 35 -8.09 8.12 16.13
N SER A 36 -8.27 9.41 15.86
CA SER A 36 -7.17 10.38 15.80
C SER A 36 -6.51 10.58 17.16
N THR A 37 -7.28 10.63 18.25
CA THR A 37 -6.72 10.77 19.61
C THR A 37 -6.04 9.51 20.12
N VAL A 38 -6.61 8.32 19.91
CA VAL A 38 -5.98 7.04 20.33
C VAL A 38 -4.63 6.85 19.63
N LEU A 39 -4.53 7.14 18.33
CA LEU A 39 -3.27 7.08 17.60
C LEU A 39 -2.25 8.15 18.00
N ALA A 40 -2.68 9.26 18.63
CA ALA A 40 -1.79 10.32 19.13
C ALA A 40 -1.23 9.99 20.53
N VAL A 41 -2.02 9.38 21.41
CA VAL A 41 -1.57 8.99 22.77
C VAL A 41 -0.44 7.96 22.71
N GLU A 42 -0.50 6.99 21.77
CA GLU A 42 0.60 6.06 21.47
C GLU A 42 1.91 6.71 20.96
N GLN A 43 1.95 8.04 20.73
CA GLN A 43 3.13 8.74 20.18
C GLN A 43 3.85 9.63 21.21
N SER A 44 3.27 9.91 22.37
CA SER A 44 3.82 10.89 23.33
C SER A 44 4.64 10.28 24.48
N ALA A 45 4.82 8.97 24.52
CA ALA A 45 5.39 8.25 25.68
C ALA A 45 6.89 7.89 25.56
N GLU A 46 7.49 7.94 24.36
CA GLU A 46 8.85 7.44 24.10
C GLU A 46 9.83 8.59 23.76
N SER A 47 10.28 9.37 24.77
CA SER A 47 11.24 10.47 24.53
C SER A 47 12.00 10.94 25.80
N VAL A 48 12.83 10.10 26.43
CA VAL A 48 13.68 10.50 27.58
C VAL A 48 15.10 9.91 27.52
N VAL A 49 16.09 10.80 27.33
CA VAL A 49 17.52 10.74 27.75
C VAL A 49 18.48 9.70 27.13
N GLY A 50 19.63 10.22 26.68
CA GLY A 50 20.89 9.52 26.40
C GLY A 50 21.91 10.50 25.77
N LYS A 51 22.99 10.86 26.48
CA LYS A 51 23.97 11.90 26.09
C LYS A 51 25.42 11.46 26.34
N SER A 52 26.38 12.20 25.77
CA SER A 52 27.85 12.14 25.97
C SER A 52 28.59 11.00 25.25
N ALA A 53 29.86 11.11 24.84
CA ALA A 53 30.76 12.28 24.63
C ALA A 53 32.02 11.85 23.82
N GLU A 54 32.92 12.79 23.53
CA GLU A 54 34.28 12.65 22.96
C GLU A 54 35.31 12.18 24.04
N SER A 55 36.61 11.92 23.83
CA SER A 55 37.63 12.04 22.75
C SER A 55 38.75 10.95 22.99
N ASP A 56 39.99 10.87 22.47
CA ASP A 56 40.89 11.66 21.57
C ASP A 56 42.08 10.77 21.08
N LYS A 57 42.76 11.13 19.95
CA LYS A 57 44.17 10.79 19.57
C LYS A 57 44.62 9.28 19.51
N GLU A 58 45.83 8.87 19.07
CA GLU A 58 47.04 9.56 18.53
C GLU A 58 47.78 8.77 17.41
N ASN A 59 48.93 9.27 16.93
CA ASN A 59 49.73 8.80 15.77
C ASN A 59 50.69 7.62 16.04
N SER A 60 51.19 6.93 14.99
CA SER A 60 52.56 7.15 14.43
C SER A 60 53.07 6.05 13.44
N ALA A 61 54.15 6.40 12.70
CA ALA A 61 55.13 5.58 11.98
C ALA A 61 54.87 5.09 10.52
N GLU A 62 55.60 5.72 9.59
CA GLU A 62 56.00 5.31 8.23
C GLU A 62 57.42 4.66 8.25
N PRO A 63 58.08 4.32 7.11
CA PRO A 63 57.64 3.65 5.87
C PRO A 63 58.59 2.49 5.47
N SER A 64 58.38 1.84 4.31
CA SER A 64 59.49 1.27 3.51
C SER A 64 59.10 1.11 2.02
N VAL A 65 60.10 1.07 1.14
CA VAL A 65 59.96 1.09 -0.33
C VAL A 65 60.54 -0.19 -0.93
N ALA A 66 59.88 -0.76 -1.93
CA ALA A 66 60.46 -1.74 -2.86
C ALA A 66 59.86 -1.56 -4.26
N GLU A 67 60.72 -1.49 -5.27
CA GLU A 67 60.37 -1.24 -6.68
C GLU A 67 60.65 -2.51 -7.51
N SER A 68 59.76 -2.88 -8.43
CA SER A 68 60.02 -3.92 -9.43
C SER A 68 59.05 -3.84 -10.62
N THR A 69 59.53 -4.26 -11.78
CA THR A 69 59.00 -3.86 -13.09
C THR A 69 58.57 -5.03 -13.97
N ALA A 70 57.42 -4.88 -14.62
CA ALA A 70 57.01 -5.63 -15.80
C ALA A 70 55.99 -4.79 -16.59
N PRO A 71 55.99 -4.81 -17.95
CA PRO A 71 55.13 -3.95 -18.75
C PRO A 71 53.67 -4.46 -18.77
N ALA A 72 52.72 -3.55 -18.59
CA ALA A 72 51.29 -3.83 -18.75
C ALA A 72 50.90 -3.79 -20.24
N PHE A 73 50.01 -4.71 -20.65
CA PHE A 73 49.30 -4.60 -21.92
C PHE A 73 48.32 -3.42 -21.88
N GLU A 74 48.27 -2.62 -22.96
CA GLU A 74 47.24 -1.61 -23.12
C GLU A 74 45.86 -2.25 -23.33
N GLN A 75 45.01 -2.20 -22.31
CA GLN A 75 43.56 -2.25 -22.48
C GLN A 75 42.94 -1.05 -21.76
N SER A 76 42.17 -0.26 -22.51
CA SER A 76 41.65 1.03 -22.07
C SER A 76 40.64 0.92 -20.92
N ALA A 77 41.13 1.03 -19.69
CA ALA A 77 40.28 1.13 -18.51
C ALA A 77 39.59 2.50 -18.45
N ILE A 78 38.29 2.53 -18.80
CA ILE A 78 37.44 3.70 -18.58
C ILE A 78 37.41 4.00 -17.07
N SER A 79 37.85 5.19 -16.67
CA SER A 79 38.27 5.52 -15.30
C SER A 79 37.12 5.78 -14.32
N THR A 80 36.26 4.78 -14.08
CA THR A 80 35.04 4.88 -13.26
C THR A 80 35.30 4.93 -11.74
N VAL A 81 35.97 5.99 -11.26
CA VAL A 81 36.07 6.31 -9.82
C VAL A 81 35.86 7.81 -9.53
N LYS A 82 36.46 8.73 -10.31
CA LYS A 82 36.52 10.15 -9.93
C LYS A 82 35.18 10.91 -9.99
N ASP A 83 34.31 10.59 -10.93
CA ASP A 83 33.15 11.44 -11.24
C ASP A 83 31.89 11.17 -10.43
N LYS A 84 31.96 10.41 -9.33
CA LYS A 84 30.80 10.14 -8.45
C LYS A 84 30.06 11.43 -7.99
N PRO A 85 30.74 12.55 -7.66
CA PRO A 85 30.07 13.82 -7.37
C PRO A 85 29.42 14.47 -8.61
N ALA A 86 30.09 14.42 -9.77
CA ALA A 86 29.59 15.00 -11.02
C ALA A 86 28.36 14.24 -11.57
N VAL A 87 28.38 12.91 -11.51
CA VAL A 87 27.24 12.04 -11.83
C VAL A 87 26.06 12.34 -10.90
N LEU A 88 26.28 12.55 -9.60
CA LEU A 88 25.24 12.98 -8.67
C LEU A 88 24.71 14.38 -8.97
N ALA A 89 25.57 15.33 -9.37
CA ALA A 89 25.16 16.68 -9.75
C ALA A 89 24.29 16.67 -11.03
N VAL A 90 24.73 15.95 -12.08
CA VAL A 90 23.96 15.78 -13.33
C VAL A 90 22.64 15.05 -13.06
N ALA A 91 22.64 13.98 -12.24
CA ALA A 91 21.41 13.32 -11.85
C ALA A 91 20.45 14.27 -11.13
N ASN A 92 20.93 15.07 -10.17
CA ASN A 92 20.08 16.06 -9.48
C ASN A 92 19.59 17.18 -10.41
N MET A 93 20.36 17.61 -11.40
CA MET A 93 19.88 18.53 -12.44
C MET A 93 18.77 17.93 -13.30
N VAL A 94 18.89 16.66 -13.72
CA VAL A 94 17.83 15.94 -14.45
C VAL A 94 16.56 15.80 -13.60
N LEU A 95 16.70 15.64 -12.28
CA LEU A 95 15.56 15.54 -11.36
C LEU A 95 14.80 16.86 -11.15
N ASN A 96 15.46 18.00 -11.36
CA ASN A 96 14.78 19.30 -11.42
C ASN A 96 13.88 19.43 -12.67
N ILE A 97 14.10 18.61 -13.70
CA ILE A 97 13.31 18.57 -14.93
C ILE A 97 12.22 17.48 -14.85
N ILE A 98 12.56 16.28 -14.31
CA ILE A 98 11.61 15.16 -14.14
C ILE A 98 11.73 14.54 -12.74
N PRO A 99 10.71 14.68 -11.87
CA PRO A 99 10.69 14.07 -10.54
C PRO A 99 10.91 12.55 -10.53
N ARG A 100 11.62 12.01 -9.52
CA ARG A 100 11.93 10.57 -9.37
C ARG A 100 10.72 9.67 -9.52
N SER A 101 9.57 10.07 -8.97
CA SER A 101 8.31 9.30 -9.05
C SER A 101 7.79 9.15 -10.50
N LYS A 102 7.99 10.14 -11.38
CA LYS A 102 7.64 10.04 -12.80
C LYS A 102 8.59 9.14 -13.58
N LEU A 103 9.89 9.18 -13.28
CA LEU A 103 10.88 8.27 -13.87
C LEU A 103 10.59 6.82 -13.46
N LEU A 104 10.39 6.56 -12.17
CA LEU A 104 10.01 5.25 -11.66
C LEU A 104 8.68 4.76 -12.25
N ALA A 105 7.67 5.63 -12.38
CA ALA A 105 6.42 5.30 -13.05
C ALA A 105 6.62 4.88 -14.51
N ASN A 106 7.50 5.55 -15.26
CA ASN A 106 7.79 5.20 -16.65
C ASN A 106 8.49 3.84 -16.78
N GLU A 107 9.41 3.49 -15.88
CA GLU A 107 10.01 2.14 -15.87
C GLU A 107 9.01 1.05 -15.45
N LEU A 108 8.17 1.32 -14.45
CA LEU A 108 7.14 0.37 -14.01
C LEU A 108 6.05 0.12 -15.07
N ARG A 109 5.81 1.06 -16.01
CA ARG A 109 4.93 0.84 -17.18
C ARG A 109 5.49 -0.18 -18.19
N LYS A 110 6.81 -0.41 -18.21
CA LYS A 110 7.47 -1.37 -19.10
C LYS A 110 7.42 -2.81 -18.57
N LEU A 111 6.80 -3.04 -17.41
CA LEU A 111 6.74 -4.36 -16.80
C LEU A 111 5.69 -5.24 -17.50
N VAL A 112 6.14 -6.39 -17.99
CA VAL A 112 5.25 -7.47 -18.44
C VAL A 112 4.67 -8.15 -17.20
N ILE A 113 3.34 -8.12 -17.06
CA ILE A 113 2.61 -8.94 -16.09
C ILE A 113 2.40 -10.33 -16.71
N PRO A 114 2.85 -11.43 -16.07
CA PRO A 114 2.69 -12.78 -16.59
C PRO A 114 1.23 -13.21 -16.77
N PHE A 115 0.99 -14.19 -17.64
CA PHE A 115 -0.35 -14.56 -18.08
C PHE A 115 -1.29 -14.97 -16.94
N LYS A 116 -0.83 -15.81 -15.99
CA LYS A 116 -1.64 -16.21 -14.82
C LYS A 116 -2.14 -14.99 -14.04
N LEU A 117 -1.23 -14.07 -13.74
CA LEU A 117 -1.53 -12.85 -12.97
C LEU A 117 -2.42 -11.88 -13.77
N LYS A 118 -2.20 -11.73 -15.08
CA LYS A 118 -3.08 -10.95 -15.96
C LYS A 118 -4.51 -11.50 -15.97
N TYR A 119 -4.66 -12.81 -16.09
CA TYR A 119 -5.95 -13.49 -16.03
C TYR A 119 -6.65 -13.28 -14.67
N ALA A 120 -5.92 -13.34 -13.56
CA ALA A 120 -6.46 -13.02 -12.23
C ALA A 120 -6.99 -11.57 -12.11
N ILE A 121 -6.28 -10.59 -12.69
CA ILE A 121 -6.73 -9.19 -12.75
C ILE A 121 -7.99 -9.04 -13.61
N GLU A 122 -8.05 -9.74 -14.74
CA GLU A 122 -9.22 -9.73 -15.63
C GLU A 122 -10.44 -10.36 -14.96
N LEU A 123 -10.27 -11.48 -14.24
CA LEU A 123 -11.31 -12.12 -13.43
C LEU A 123 -11.78 -11.22 -12.28
N ASP A 124 -10.87 -10.60 -11.53
CA ASP A 124 -11.19 -9.65 -10.46
C ASP A 124 -12.02 -8.47 -10.98
N CYS A 125 -11.59 -7.89 -12.11
CA CYS A 125 -12.33 -6.84 -12.82
C CYS A 125 -13.72 -7.31 -13.25
N ILE A 126 -13.83 -8.52 -13.82
CA ILE A 126 -15.13 -9.10 -14.21
C ILE A 126 -16.04 -9.30 -12.99
N ILE A 127 -15.56 -9.87 -11.88
CA ILE A 127 -16.40 -10.10 -10.67
C ILE A 127 -16.87 -8.77 -10.07
N MET A 128 -16.03 -7.72 -10.11
CA MET A 128 -16.35 -6.40 -9.56
C MET A 128 -17.20 -5.51 -10.48
N HIS A 129 -17.45 -5.94 -11.72
CA HIS A 129 -18.26 -5.20 -12.70
C HIS A 129 -19.47 -5.98 -13.27
N ARG A 130 -19.48 -7.32 -13.20
CA ARG A 130 -20.47 -8.19 -13.85
C ARG A 130 -21.48 -8.75 -12.85
N GLN A 131 -22.46 -7.94 -12.46
CA GLN A 131 -23.68 -8.46 -11.85
C GLN A 131 -24.88 -7.54 -12.12
N TYR A 132 -26.02 -8.15 -12.47
CA TYR A 132 -27.25 -7.45 -12.84
C TYR A 132 -28.24 -7.29 -11.66
N ASN A 133 -27.92 -7.82 -10.48
CA ASN A 133 -28.84 -7.86 -9.34
C ASN A 133 -28.12 -7.81 -7.98
N TYR A 134 -28.51 -6.86 -7.12
CA TYR A 134 -27.78 -6.47 -5.91
C TYR A 134 -27.59 -7.59 -4.88
N ALA A 135 -28.60 -8.44 -4.67
CA ALA A 135 -28.61 -9.56 -3.71
C ALA A 135 -27.63 -10.71 -4.06
N SER A 136 -26.82 -10.54 -5.11
CA SER A 136 -25.77 -11.50 -5.49
C SER A 136 -24.37 -10.92 -5.42
N GLN A 137 -24.22 -9.63 -5.10
CA GLN A 137 -22.95 -8.91 -5.24
C GLN A 137 -21.83 -9.57 -4.45
N LYS A 138 -20.70 -9.84 -5.12
CA LYS A 138 -19.49 -10.36 -4.47
C LYS A 138 -18.51 -9.26 -4.06
N LEU A 139 -17.80 -9.48 -2.96
CA LEU A 139 -16.67 -8.68 -2.47
C LEU A 139 -15.50 -9.62 -2.10
N LEU A 140 -14.27 -9.10 -2.14
CA LEU A 140 -13.11 -9.82 -1.60
C LEU A 140 -13.14 -9.79 -0.07
N LYS A 141 -13.16 -10.96 0.57
CA LYS A 141 -13.07 -11.09 2.04
C LYS A 141 -11.75 -10.55 2.59
N PHE A 142 -11.70 -10.21 3.88
CA PHE A 142 -10.45 -9.94 4.59
C PHE A 142 -9.84 -11.27 5.05
N PRO A 143 -8.72 -11.74 4.46
CA PRO A 143 -8.21 -13.07 4.78
C PRO A 143 -7.51 -13.08 6.15
N GLU A 144 -7.71 -14.16 6.91
CA GLU A 144 -7.14 -14.35 8.26
C GLU A 144 -5.61 -14.45 8.23
N LYS A 145 -5.09 -15.09 7.18
CA LYS A 145 -3.67 -15.30 6.87
C LYS A 145 -3.41 -14.81 5.44
N ASN A 146 -2.16 -14.57 5.07
CA ASN A 146 -1.78 -14.05 3.75
C ASN A 146 -2.39 -12.67 3.43
N PHE A 147 -2.60 -11.83 4.45
CA PHE A 147 -2.80 -10.40 4.24
C PHE A 147 -1.53 -9.76 3.65
N LEU A 148 -1.68 -8.64 2.96
CA LEU A 148 -0.66 -8.00 2.10
C LEU A 148 0.71 -7.83 2.77
N ALA A 149 0.75 -7.40 4.03
CA ALA A 149 2.00 -7.27 4.79
C ALA A 149 2.70 -8.61 5.05
N GLN A 150 1.95 -9.69 5.29
CA GLN A 150 2.50 -11.04 5.44
C GLN A 150 3.06 -11.56 4.11
N VAL A 151 2.34 -11.38 3.01
CA VAL A 151 2.80 -11.80 1.66
C VAL A 151 4.09 -11.08 1.26
N ILE A 152 4.13 -9.76 1.46
CA ILE A 152 5.33 -8.93 1.22
C ILE A 152 6.50 -9.38 2.10
N TYR A 153 6.25 -9.69 3.38
CA TYR A 153 7.28 -10.20 4.28
C TYR A 153 7.78 -11.59 3.87
N THR A 154 6.90 -12.53 3.52
CA THR A 154 7.28 -13.86 3.03
C THR A 154 8.13 -13.76 1.77
N PHE A 155 7.77 -12.88 0.83
CA PHE A 155 8.61 -12.58 -0.34
C PHE A 155 10.03 -12.15 0.06
N THR A 156 10.18 -11.25 1.04
CA THR A 156 11.51 -10.78 1.48
C THR A 156 12.33 -11.74 2.33
N ASN A 157 11.74 -12.86 2.77
CA ASN A 157 12.45 -13.96 3.41
C ASN A 157 12.60 -15.19 2.48
N SER A 158 12.19 -15.06 1.21
CA SER A 158 12.35 -16.12 0.21
C SER A 158 13.70 -16.01 -0.53
N SER A 159 14.07 -17.06 -1.27
CA SER A 159 15.28 -17.14 -2.13
C SER A 159 15.38 -16.07 -3.22
N TYR A 160 14.36 -15.21 -3.36
CA TYR A 160 14.38 -14.06 -4.25
C TYR A 160 15.40 -12.97 -3.86
N PHE A 161 15.84 -12.94 -2.61
CA PHE A 161 16.91 -12.10 -2.05
C PHE A 161 18.09 -12.99 -1.64
N ILE A 162 19.25 -12.80 -2.28
CA ILE A 162 20.37 -13.77 -2.20
C ILE A 162 21.37 -13.39 -1.10
N ASP A 163 21.70 -12.10 -0.98
CA ASP A 163 22.80 -11.63 -0.11
C ASP A 163 22.29 -10.80 1.09
N ASP A 164 23.06 -10.78 2.20
CA ASP A 164 22.76 -9.94 3.37
C ASP A 164 22.72 -8.45 3.05
N SER A 165 23.51 -7.99 2.08
CA SER A 165 23.45 -6.60 1.56
C SER A 165 22.07 -6.26 1.00
N GLN A 166 21.37 -7.22 0.40
CA GLN A 166 20.02 -7.05 -0.12
C GLN A 166 18.95 -7.05 0.99
N LYS A 167 19.23 -7.54 2.22
CA LYS A 167 18.24 -7.57 3.32
C LYS A 167 17.91 -6.18 3.87
N ILE A 168 18.88 -5.25 3.87
CA ILE A 168 18.61 -3.83 4.19
C ILE A 168 17.63 -3.26 3.15
N TYR A 169 17.91 -3.51 1.88
CA TYR A 169 17.06 -3.08 0.76
C TYR A 169 15.69 -3.79 0.74
N SER A 170 15.58 -5.04 1.21
CA SER A 170 14.31 -5.78 1.27
C SER A 170 13.36 -5.15 2.30
N LYS A 171 13.86 -4.81 3.49
CA LYS A 171 13.08 -4.12 4.54
C LYS A 171 12.55 -2.76 4.06
N ILE A 172 13.39 -1.94 3.42
CA ILE A 172 12.96 -0.62 2.93
C ILE A 172 11.91 -0.80 1.81
N PHE A 173 12.12 -1.74 0.89
CA PHE A 173 11.13 -2.08 -0.14
C PHE A 173 9.76 -2.49 0.45
N CYS A 174 9.75 -3.37 1.46
CA CYS A 174 8.53 -3.75 2.19
C CYS A 174 7.79 -2.53 2.73
N VAL A 175 8.49 -1.70 3.52
CA VAL A 175 7.91 -0.53 4.18
C VAL A 175 7.39 0.47 3.14
N THR A 176 8.16 0.76 2.08
CA THR A 176 7.72 1.64 0.98
C THR A 176 6.49 1.10 0.27
N LEU A 177 6.43 -0.19 -0.07
CA LEU A 177 5.30 -0.79 -0.78
C LEU A 177 4.03 -0.85 0.11
N MET A 178 4.19 -1.14 1.41
CA MET A 178 3.11 -1.08 2.40
C MET A 178 2.59 0.35 2.61
N GLN A 179 3.47 1.36 2.61
CA GLN A 179 3.07 2.78 2.65
C GLN A 179 2.28 3.18 1.39
N TYR A 180 2.76 2.82 0.19
CA TYR A 180 2.01 3.06 -1.05
C TYR A 180 0.65 2.35 -1.06
N PHE A 181 0.57 1.11 -0.56
CA PHE A 181 -0.70 0.42 -0.40
C PHE A 181 -1.66 1.22 0.49
N ASN A 182 -1.20 1.53 1.71
CA ASN A 182 -2.01 2.17 2.73
C ASN A 182 -2.50 3.56 2.30
N ALA A 183 -1.67 4.34 1.60
CA ALA A 183 -2.04 5.66 1.09
C ALA A 183 -2.97 5.62 -0.14
N SER A 184 -3.06 4.48 -0.85
CA SER A 184 -3.76 4.38 -2.13
C SER A 184 -5.02 3.50 -2.12
N VAL A 185 -5.16 2.54 -1.20
CA VAL A 185 -6.19 1.49 -1.27
C VAL A 185 -7.61 2.01 -1.52
N HIS A 186 -8.15 2.87 -0.66
CA HIS A 186 -9.52 3.39 -0.79
C HIS A 186 -9.69 4.43 -1.91
N LYS A 187 -8.58 5.00 -2.42
CA LYS A 187 -8.60 6.03 -3.47
C LYS A 187 -8.49 5.41 -4.86
N HIS A 188 -7.50 4.55 -5.07
CA HIS A 188 -7.04 4.05 -6.37
C HIS A 188 -7.19 2.53 -6.60
N LEU A 189 -7.35 1.71 -5.54
CA LEU A 189 -7.36 0.24 -5.66
C LEU A 189 -8.73 -0.40 -5.45
N THR A 190 -9.72 0.36 -4.95
CA THR A 190 -11.10 -0.12 -4.79
C THR A 190 -12.01 0.29 -5.95
N TYR A 191 -12.82 -0.65 -6.43
CA TYR A 191 -13.84 -0.45 -7.45
C TYR A 191 -15.03 0.34 -6.91
N LYS A 192 -15.91 0.82 -7.81
CA LYS A 192 -17.13 1.55 -7.43
C LYS A 192 -18.03 0.74 -6.49
N VAL A 193 -18.16 -0.56 -6.72
CA VAL A 193 -19.03 -1.44 -5.93
C VAL A 193 -18.51 -1.66 -4.51
N GLU A 194 -17.21 -1.84 -4.35
CA GLU A 194 -16.54 -1.94 -3.05
C GLU A 194 -16.72 -0.66 -2.21
N LYS A 195 -16.72 0.52 -2.86
CA LYS A 195 -17.04 1.79 -2.20
C LYS A 195 -18.52 1.89 -1.82
N MET A 196 -19.43 1.44 -2.71
CA MET A 196 -20.88 1.44 -2.47
C MET A 196 -21.30 0.55 -1.28
N TYR A 197 -20.65 -0.60 -1.10
CA TYR A 197 -20.87 -1.50 0.05
C TYR A 197 -20.00 -1.16 1.27
N ASN A 198 -19.45 0.06 1.35
CA ASN A 198 -18.69 0.60 2.49
C ASN A 198 -17.53 -0.30 2.94
N LEU A 199 -16.75 -0.87 2.00
CA LEU A 199 -15.64 -1.78 2.28
C LEU A 199 -14.60 -1.20 3.28
N GLN A 200 -14.42 0.12 3.31
CA GLN A 200 -13.56 0.78 4.30
C GLN A 200 -14.10 0.65 5.74
N CYS A 201 -15.41 0.81 5.96
CA CYS A 201 -16.02 0.66 7.28
C CYS A 201 -15.93 -0.80 7.74
N LYS A 202 -16.24 -1.75 6.84
CA LYS A 202 -16.06 -3.19 7.05
C LYS A 202 -14.61 -3.54 7.43
N ALA A 203 -13.61 -2.88 6.83
CA ALA A 203 -12.20 -3.09 7.17
C ALA A 203 -11.84 -2.61 8.60
N VAL A 204 -12.39 -1.47 9.03
CA VAL A 204 -12.21 -0.97 10.41
C VAL A 204 -12.85 -1.92 11.42
N GLU A 205 -14.06 -2.41 11.14
CA GLU A 205 -14.77 -3.35 12.00
C GLU A 205 -14.02 -4.70 12.12
N CYS A 206 -13.57 -5.26 10.99
CA CYS A 206 -12.73 -6.45 10.98
C CYS A 206 -11.43 -6.26 11.79
N PHE A 207 -10.80 -5.09 11.73
CA PHE A 207 -9.61 -4.77 12.53
C PHE A 207 -9.90 -4.71 14.03
N LEU A 208 -11.01 -4.06 14.43
CA LEU A 208 -11.42 -3.99 15.84
C LEU A 208 -11.75 -5.39 16.40
N ASN A 209 -12.37 -6.26 15.60
CA ASN A 209 -12.62 -7.65 15.97
C ASN A 209 -11.29 -8.45 16.08
N ARG A 210 -10.34 -8.26 15.15
CA ARG A 210 -8.99 -8.85 15.25
C ARG A 210 -8.25 -8.42 16.52
N LEU A 211 -8.32 -7.14 16.91
CA LEU A 211 -7.69 -6.66 18.16
C LEU A 211 -8.30 -7.28 19.42
N ARG A 212 -9.60 -7.63 19.42
CA ARG A 212 -10.28 -8.27 20.56
C ARG A 212 -10.04 -9.77 20.63
N TYR A 213 -10.13 -10.47 19.50
CA TYR A 213 -10.23 -11.93 19.44
C TYR A 213 -8.97 -12.62 18.89
N GLN A 214 -8.03 -11.88 18.32
CA GLN A 214 -6.79 -12.42 17.73
C GLN A 214 -5.55 -11.57 18.16
N PRO A 215 -5.27 -11.43 19.47
CA PRO A 215 -4.19 -10.58 19.98
C PRO A 215 -2.78 -11.04 19.54
N HIS A 216 -2.63 -12.27 19.05
CA HIS A 216 -1.36 -12.85 18.60
C HIS A 216 -0.97 -12.50 17.15
N ILE A 217 -1.73 -11.65 16.44
CA ILE A 217 -1.37 -11.20 15.09
C ILE A 217 -0.08 -10.36 15.15
N ASN A 218 0.97 -10.84 14.46
CA ASN A 218 2.21 -10.10 14.30
C ASN A 218 2.04 -8.98 13.26
N TYR A 219 1.98 -7.74 13.72
CA TYR A 219 1.94 -6.53 12.87
C TYR A 219 3.34 -6.17 12.36
N ILE A 220 3.87 -7.03 11.48
CA ILE A 220 5.21 -6.94 10.89
C ILE A 220 5.50 -5.51 10.39
N TYR A 221 6.62 -4.94 10.81
CA TYR A 221 7.08 -3.58 10.47
C TYR A 221 6.16 -2.40 10.89
N LYS A 222 5.16 -2.58 11.77
CA LYS A 222 4.23 -1.50 12.22
C LYS A 222 4.96 -0.21 12.64
N GLN A 223 6.10 -0.33 13.32
CA GLN A 223 6.89 0.81 13.81
C GLN A 223 7.55 1.66 12.70
N PHE A 224 7.68 1.12 11.48
CA PHE A 224 8.31 1.79 10.33
C PHE A 224 7.29 2.40 9.35
N LEU A 225 5.98 2.20 9.59
CA LEU A 225 4.92 2.80 8.77
C LEU A 225 4.65 4.25 9.19
N ARG A 226 4.80 5.18 8.24
CA ARG A 226 4.47 6.60 8.43
C ARG A 226 3.48 7.06 7.34
N PRO A 227 2.27 7.53 7.70
CA PRO A 227 1.63 7.39 9.03
C PRO A 227 1.31 5.91 9.36
N LYS A 228 0.97 5.62 10.62
CA LYS A 228 0.65 4.27 11.16
C LYS A 228 -0.70 3.71 10.63
N TYR A 229 -0.90 3.65 9.32
CA TYR A 229 -2.09 3.03 8.70
C TYR A 229 -2.10 1.50 8.83
N ILE A 230 -3.30 0.92 8.89
CA ILE A 230 -3.55 -0.49 9.22
C ILE A 230 -3.86 -1.40 8.02
N TRP A 231 -4.13 -0.83 6.84
CA TRP A 231 -4.79 -1.54 5.74
C TRP A 231 -3.98 -2.73 5.20
N CYS A 232 -2.66 -2.63 5.16
CA CYS A 232 -1.76 -3.71 4.77
C CYS A 232 -1.88 -4.99 5.63
N TYR A 233 -2.49 -4.92 6.82
CA TYR A 233 -2.73 -6.06 7.71
C TYR A 233 -4.14 -6.67 7.58
N LEU A 234 -4.95 -6.18 6.62
CA LEU A 234 -6.36 -6.53 6.45
C LEU A 234 -6.70 -7.02 5.04
N TYR A 235 -6.12 -6.38 4.02
CA TYR A 235 -6.41 -6.70 2.61
C TYR A 235 -5.52 -7.84 2.09
N GLY A 236 -6.08 -8.69 1.22
CA GLY A 236 -5.43 -9.90 0.68
C GLY A 236 -4.54 -9.71 -0.55
N PRO A 237 -4.02 -10.81 -1.14
CA PRO A 237 -3.04 -10.76 -2.22
C PRO A 237 -3.56 -10.13 -3.50
N MET A 238 -4.86 -10.25 -3.81
CA MET A 238 -5.46 -9.58 -4.96
C MET A 238 -5.32 -8.05 -4.88
N PHE A 239 -5.38 -7.47 -3.69
CA PHE A 239 -5.16 -6.03 -3.49
C PHE A 239 -3.68 -5.63 -3.67
N LEU A 240 -2.73 -6.53 -3.43
CA LEU A 240 -1.32 -6.35 -3.79
C LEU A 240 -1.12 -6.38 -5.31
N LEU A 241 -1.81 -7.29 -6.01
CA LEU A 241 -1.76 -7.37 -7.47
C LEU A 241 -2.39 -6.12 -8.13
N ARG A 242 -3.55 -5.66 -7.62
CA ARG A 242 -4.14 -4.35 -7.99
C ARG A 242 -3.16 -3.19 -7.75
N LEU A 243 -2.45 -3.19 -6.62
CA LEU A 243 -1.42 -2.18 -6.32
C LEU A 243 -0.32 -2.17 -7.39
N ILE A 244 0.29 -3.32 -7.70
CA ILE A 244 1.38 -3.43 -8.67
C ILE A 244 0.96 -2.85 -10.03
N VAL A 245 -0.24 -3.18 -10.51
CA VAL A 245 -0.79 -2.68 -11.78
C VAL A 245 -1.09 -1.17 -11.75
N ARG A 246 -1.56 -0.65 -10.61
CA ARG A 246 -1.89 0.79 -10.47
C ARG A 246 -0.70 1.65 -10.05
N LEU A 247 0.41 1.06 -9.59
CA LEU A 247 1.57 1.77 -9.04
C LEU A 247 2.15 2.84 -9.99
N PRO A 248 2.25 2.63 -11.32
CA PRO A 248 2.70 3.69 -12.24
C PRO A 248 1.73 4.87 -12.39
N THR A 249 0.45 4.69 -12.04
CA THR A 249 -0.56 5.76 -12.02
C THR A 249 -0.53 6.48 -10.67
N ILE A 250 -0.39 5.72 -9.58
CA ILE A 250 -0.26 6.24 -8.21
C ILE A 250 0.96 7.16 -8.12
N LEU A 251 2.14 6.67 -8.49
CA LEU A 251 3.41 7.42 -8.49
C LEU A 251 3.35 8.72 -9.31
N GLY A 252 2.62 8.72 -10.43
CA GLY A 252 2.40 9.94 -11.23
C GLY A 252 1.49 10.98 -10.57
N SER A 253 0.84 10.63 -9.45
CA SER A 253 -0.15 11.46 -8.72
C SER A 253 0.21 11.72 -7.25
N THR A 254 1.31 11.14 -6.75
CA THR A 254 1.76 11.28 -5.35
C THR A 254 3.05 12.08 -5.23
N SER A 255 3.11 12.93 -4.21
CA SER A 255 4.35 13.59 -3.76
C SER A 255 5.28 12.65 -2.97
N MET A 256 4.84 11.44 -2.62
CA MET A 256 5.69 10.43 -2.01
C MET A 256 6.84 10.07 -2.97
N LEU A 257 8.06 10.39 -2.54
CA LEU A 257 9.29 9.98 -3.18
C LEU A 257 9.76 8.69 -2.50
N PRO A 258 10.16 7.64 -3.24
CA PRO A 258 10.96 6.58 -2.64
C PRO A 258 12.29 7.18 -2.15
N GLU A 259 12.66 6.88 -0.90
CA GLU A 259 14.04 7.00 -0.39
C GLU A 259 14.98 5.96 -1.03
N TYR A 260 14.45 5.20 -1.98
CA TYR A 260 14.99 3.98 -2.56
C TYR A 260 15.45 4.23 -3.99
N ASP A 261 16.53 3.57 -4.41
CA ASP A 261 16.96 3.61 -5.81
C ASP A 261 15.87 3.07 -6.74
N SER A 262 15.61 3.78 -7.83
CA SER A 262 14.51 3.45 -8.75
C SER A 262 14.79 2.18 -9.55
N ASN A 263 16.04 1.88 -9.91
CA ASN A 263 16.39 0.65 -10.62
C ASN A 263 16.20 -0.58 -9.71
N THR A 264 16.67 -0.46 -8.47
CA THR A 264 16.49 -1.46 -7.41
C THR A 264 15.00 -1.67 -7.08
N PHE A 265 14.18 -0.61 -7.09
CA PHE A 265 12.73 -0.74 -6.90
C PHE A 265 12.08 -1.54 -8.03
N VAL A 266 12.40 -1.21 -9.28
CA VAL A 266 11.89 -1.92 -10.47
C VAL A 266 12.34 -3.39 -10.46
N TYR A 267 13.57 -3.67 -10.05
CA TYR A 267 14.09 -5.03 -9.87
C TYR A 267 13.30 -5.82 -8.82
N HIS A 268 13.03 -5.25 -7.64
CA HIS A 268 12.25 -5.93 -6.61
C HIS A 268 10.76 -6.06 -6.95
N ILE A 269 10.16 -5.14 -7.72
CA ILE A 269 8.81 -5.36 -8.28
C ILE A 269 8.83 -6.51 -9.30
N LYS A 270 9.82 -6.60 -10.21
CA LYS A 270 9.97 -7.76 -11.13
C LYS A 270 10.09 -9.09 -10.38
N LYS A 271 10.84 -9.10 -9.28
CA LYS A 271 11.02 -10.26 -8.39
C LYS A 271 9.72 -10.62 -7.65
N LEU A 272 8.99 -9.63 -7.12
CA LEU A 272 7.69 -9.84 -6.47
C LEU A 272 6.63 -10.37 -7.44
N ILE A 273 6.60 -9.89 -8.68
CA ILE A 273 5.70 -10.39 -9.73
C ILE A 273 5.94 -11.89 -9.99
N ARG A 274 7.20 -12.32 -10.10
CA ARG A 274 7.52 -13.75 -10.26
C ARG A 274 7.16 -14.57 -9.02
N PHE A 275 7.47 -14.10 -7.82
CA PHE A 275 7.07 -14.74 -6.57
C PHE A 275 5.54 -14.96 -6.48
N LEU A 276 4.73 -13.99 -6.93
CA LEU A 276 3.27 -14.11 -6.99
C LEU A 276 2.78 -15.07 -8.10
N GLU A 277 3.57 -15.31 -9.15
CA GLU A 277 3.27 -16.31 -10.19
C GLU A 277 3.64 -17.74 -9.76
N ASP A 278 4.81 -17.91 -9.11
CA ASP A 278 5.26 -19.19 -8.54
C ASP A 278 4.27 -19.70 -7.49
N ASN A 279 3.74 -18.78 -6.66
CA ASN A 279 2.82 -19.07 -5.55
C ASN A 279 1.35 -18.76 -5.92
N PHE A 280 1.01 -18.74 -7.22
CA PHE A 280 -0.29 -18.27 -7.70
C PHE A 280 -1.48 -18.95 -7.01
N ASP A 281 -1.47 -20.28 -6.98
CA ASP A 281 -2.57 -21.10 -6.45
C ASP A 281 -2.70 -21.01 -4.91
N THR A 282 -1.67 -20.49 -4.22
CA THR A 282 -1.68 -20.19 -2.79
C THR A 282 -2.28 -18.80 -2.46
N TYR A 283 -2.25 -17.87 -3.42
CA TYR A 283 -2.57 -16.46 -3.20
C TYR A 283 -3.79 -15.93 -3.98
N PHE A 284 -4.28 -16.64 -5.00
CA PHE A 284 -5.40 -16.19 -5.83
C PHE A 284 -6.44 -17.32 -5.99
N THR A 285 -7.53 -17.26 -5.20
CA THR A 285 -8.63 -18.22 -5.29
C THR A 285 -9.99 -17.54 -5.42
N PHE A 286 -10.89 -18.14 -6.21
CA PHE A 286 -12.29 -17.70 -6.30
C PHE A 286 -13.03 -17.78 -4.96
N ASN A 287 -12.53 -18.58 -4.01
CA ASN A 287 -13.08 -18.73 -2.66
C ASN A 287 -12.82 -17.50 -1.75
N ASP A 288 -12.11 -16.49 -2.25
CA ASP A 288 -11.97 -15.19 -1.57
C ASP A 288 -13.12 -14.21 -1.91
N TYR A 289 -13.94 -14.52 -2.92
CA TYR A 289 -15.07 -13.68 -3.34
C TYR A 289 -16.40 -14.16 -2.73
N ILE A 290 -16.68 -13.68 -1.51
CA ILE A 290 -17.92 -13.92 -0.73
C ILE A 290 -19.04 -12.95 -1.12
N LYS A 291 -20.29 -13.15 -0.67
CA LYS A 291 -21.34 -12.12 -0.87
C LYS A 291 -21.05 -10.88 -0.02
N ALA A 292 -21.47 -9.71 -0.48
CA ALA A 292 -21.29 -8.44 0.23
C ALA A 292 -22.00 -8.38 1.60
N GLU A 293 -23.09 -9.12 1.71
CA GLU A 293 -23.90 -9.33 2.92
C GLU A 293 -23.21 -10.22 3.95
N GLU A 294 -22.43 -11.21 3.51
CA GLU A 294 -21.67 -12.17 4.33
C GLU A 294 -20.33 -11.60 4.85
N MET A 295 -20.08 -10.30 4.63
CA MET A 295 -18.75 -9.72 4.81
C MET A 295 -18.63 -8.95 6.13
N VAL A 296 -17.70 -9.43 6.97
CA VAL A 296 -17.46 -9.10 8.40
C VAL A 296 -18.37 -9.88 9.34
#